data_AF-A0A150XM09-F1
#
_entry.id   AF-A0A150XM09-F1
#
_cell.length_a   1.000
_cell.length_b   1.000
_cell.length_c   1.000
_cell.angle_alpha   90.00
_cell.angle_beta   90.00
_cell.angle_gamma   90.00
#
_symmetry.space_group_name_H-M   'P 1'
#
loop_
_entity.id
_entity.type
_entity.pdbx_description
1 polymer ?
#
loop_
_entity_poly.entity_id
_entity_poly.type
_entity_poly.pdbx_seq_one_letter_code
_entity_poly.pdbx_strand_id
1 'polypeptide(L)'
;MKTHNFTHLILVLILFLNACNIKKQDSKENSSKSLSYEIAYSSKETGDAEIYLTDDKAKSKTRITNRSGRDGYIAWSPDGTRIASYGYYDGGNTWSIHTMNHDGTNLKRLTHAKNKWDSSPAWSPDGKK
;
A
#
# COMPACT_ATOMS: atom_id res chain seq x y z
N MET A 1 63.88 -32.01 -24.22
CA MET A 1 62.43 -31.89 -24.46
C MET A 1 61.68 -32.01 -23.13
N LYS A 2 61.26 -30.89 -22.53
CA LYS A 2 60.31 -30.84 -21.42
C LYS A 2 59.43 -29.60 -21.61
N THR A 3 58.31 -29.78 -22.30
CA THR A 3 57.26 -28.77 -22.50
C THR A 3 56.21 -28.93 -21.40
N HIS A 4 56.50 -28.46 -20.19
CA HIS A 4 55.51 -28.37 -19.11
C HIS A 4 55.68 -27.00 -18.45
N ASN A 5 54.84 -26.03 -18.85
CA ASN A 5 54.44 -24.84 -18.07
C ASN A 5 53.78 -23.78 -18.96
N PHE A 6 52.72 -24.14 -19.67
CA PHE A 6 51.89 -23.13 -20.33
C PHE A 6 50.40 -23.36 -20.07
N THR A 7 49.98 -24.62 -19.98
CA THR A 7 48.60 -25.01 -19.62
C THR A 7 48.23 -24.67 -18.17
N HIS A 8 49.16 -24.77 -17.20
CA HIS A 8 48.87 -24.41 -15.80
C HIS A 8 48.79 -22.89 -15.57
N LEU A 9 49.53 -22.08 -16.33
CA LEU A 9 49.50 -20.62 -16.20
C LEU A 9 48.21 -20.02 -16.78
N ILE A 10 47.69 -20.62 -17.85
CA ILE A 10 46.42 -20.21 -18.49
C ILE A 10 45.21 -20.61 -17.62
N LEU A 11 45.24 -21.76 -16.93
CA LEU A 11 44.13 -22.19 -16.06
C LEU A 11 43.98 -21.33 -14.80
N VAL A 12 45.08 -20.84 -14.23
CA VAL A 12 45.06 -19.95 -13.05
C VAL A 12 44.57 -18.54 -13.42
N LEU A 13 44.88 -18.05 -14.62
CA LEU A 13 44.39 -16.74 -15.09
C LEU A 13 42.86 -16.74 -15.35
N ILE A 14 42.31 -17.84 -15.87
CA ILE A 14 40.87 -17.99 -16.13
C ILE A 14 40.06 -18.07 -14.83
N LEU A 15 40.62 -18.65 -13.75
CA LEU A 15 39.97 -18.67 -12.43
C LEU A 15 39.98 -17.28 -11.75
N PHE A 16 41.04 -16.48 -11.93
CA PHE A 16 41.09 -15.10 -11.41
C PHE A 16 40.17 -14.13 -12.17
N LEU A 17 40.03 -14.29 -13.49
CA LEU A 17 39.09 -13.48 -14.30
C LEU A 17 37.62 -13.78 -13.95
N ASN A 18 37.29 -15.01 -13.56
CA ASN A 18 35.94 -15.36 -13.11
C ASN A 18 35.65 -14.94 -11.66
N ALA A 19 36.65 -14.84 -10.78
CA ALA A 19 36.45 -14.35 -9.41
C ALA A 19 36.20 -12.83 -9.35
N CYS A 20 36.74 -12.06 -10.31
CA CYS A 20 36.57 -10.59 -10.33
C CYS A 20 35.26 -10.14 -11.01
N ASN A 21 34.61 -11.00 -11.78
CA ASN A 21 33.43 -10.64 -12.58
C ASN A 21 32.07 -10.98 -11.93
N ILE A 22 32.05 -11.37 -10.65
CA ILE A 22 30.80 -11.75 -9.94
C ILE A 22 30.08 -10.56 -9.30
N LYS A 23 30.60 -9.32 -9.39
CA LYS A 23 29.92 -8.13 -8.86
C LYS A 23 29.68 -7.07 -9.93
N LYS A 24 28.79 -7.37 -10.86
CA LYS A 24 27.92 -6.41 -11.56
C LYS A 24 26.75 -7.18 -12.18
N GLN A 25 25.98 -7.85 -11.34
CA GLN A 25 24.56 -7.99 -11.69
C GLN A 25 23.98 -6.60 -11.50
N ASP A 26 23.53 -6.00 -12.59
CA ASP A 26 22.58 -4.91 -12.57
C ASP A 26 21.38 -5.37 -11.73
N SER A 27 21.45 -5.11 -10.42
CA SER A 27 20.26 -4.95 -9.63
C SER A 27 19.57 -3.75 -10.24
N LYS A 28 18.66 -4.01 -11.18
CA LYS A 28 17.49 -3.16 -11.35
C LYS A 28 16.95 -3.00 -9.94
N GLU A 29 17.28 -1.86 -9.36
CA GLU A 29 16.77 -1.38 -8.12
C GLU A 29 15.27 -1.21 -8.35
N ASN A 30 14.53 -2.31 -8.25
CA ASN A 30 13.18 -2.28 -7.73
C ASN A 30 13.33 -1.86 -6.26
N SER A 31 13.79 -0.62 -6.02
CA SER A 31 13.23 0.15 -4.93
C SER A 31 11.75 0.16 -5.32
N SER A 32 10.95 -0.66 -4.66
CA SER A 32 9.55 -0.34 -4.51
C SER A 32 9.59 1.06 -3.93
N LYS A 33 9.45 2.06 -4.80
CA LYS A 33 9.33 3.45 -4.40
C LYS A 33 8.32 3.41 -3.28
N SER A 34 8.75 3.66 -2.04
CA SER A 34 7.85 3.64 -0.91
C SER A 34 6.79 4.66 -1.26
N LEU A 35 5.60 4.18 -1.60
CA LEU A 35 4.50 5.06 -1.97
C LEU A 35 4.04 5.67 -0.66
N SER A 36 4.53 6.88 -0.38
CA SER A 36 3.99 7.74 0.67
C SER A 36 2.65 8.25 0.16
N TYR A 37 1.58 7.60 0.61
CA TYR A 37 0.24 8.14 0.44
C TYR A 37 -0.03 9.11 1.59
N GLU A 38 -0.26 10.36 1.26
CA GLU A 38 -0.38 11.46 2.24
C GLU A 38 -1.80 12.00 2.32
N ILE A 39 -2.57 11.81 1.25
CA ILE A 39 -3.92 12.35 1.13
C ILE A 39 -4.88 11.20 0.83
N ALA A 40 -5.95 11.12 1.61
CA ALA A 40 -7.10 10.28 1.34
C ALA A 40 -8.30 11.17 0.98
N TYR A 41 -9.06 10.79 -0.04
CA TYR A 41 -10.22 11.53 -0.50
C TYR A 41 -11.31 10.61 -1.05
N SER A 42 -12.56 11.08 -1.01
CA SER A 42 -13.68 10.40 -1.66
C SER A 42 -13.88 10.92 -3.08
N SER A 43 -14.12 10.03 -4.04
CA SER A 43 -14.43 10.37 -5.42
C SER A 43 -15.51 9.46 -6.01
N LYS A 44 -16.32 9.97 -6.95
CA LYS A 44 -17.39 9.23 -7.65
C LYS A 44 -16.99 8.78 -9.06
N GLU A 45 -15.69 8.75 -9.35
CA GLU A 45 -15.19 8.42 -10.69
C GLU A 45 -15.59 7.02 -11.18
N THR A 46 -15.90 6.10 -10.26
CA THR A 46 -16.39 4.75 -10.58
C THR A 46 -17.90 4.58 -10.38
N GLY A 47 -18.66 5.68 -10.32
CA GLY A 47 -20.11 5.69 -10.13
C GLY A 47 -20.50 6.00 -8.69
N ASP A 48 -20.28 5.05 -7.78
CA ASP A 48 -20.45 5.27 -6.35
C ASP A 48 -19.24 6.00 -5.74
N ALA A 49 -19.44 6.63 -4.58
CA ALA A 49 -18.37 7.34 -3.89
C ALA A 49 -17.43 6.33 -3.22
N GLU A 50 -16.15 6.37 -3.57
CA GLU A 50 -15.12 5.45 -3.10
C GLU A 50 -13.95 6.24 -2.53
N ILE A 51 -13.18 5.62 -1.65
CA ILE A 51 -11.98 6.21 -1.04
C ILE A 51 -10.76 5.92 -1.92
N TYR A 52 -10.01 6.97 -2.19
CA TYR A 52 -8.78 6.96 -2.95
C TYR A 52 -7.64 7.53 -2.11
N LEU A 53 -6.44 7.05 -2.40
CA LEU A 53 -5.18 7.55 -1.88
C LEU A 53 -4.37 8.22 -2.99
N THR A 54 -3.64 9.27 -2.61
CA THR A 54 -2.72 9.99 -3.48
C THR A 54 -1.52 10.55 -2.70
N ASP A 55 -0.50 10.97 -3.44
CA ASP A 55 0.64 11.72 -2.89
C ASP A 55 0.31 13.22 -2.80
N ASP A 56 1.15 14.00 -2.10
CA ASP A 56 1.05 15.47 -1.99
C ASP A 56 0.91 16.20 -3.34
N LYS A 57 1.40 15.60 -4.42
CA LYS A 57 1.44 16.19 -5.77
C LYS A 57 0.35 15.67 -6.69
N ALA A 58 -0.58 14.85 -6.17
CA ALA A 58 -1.64 14.20 -6.93
C ALA A 58 -1.15 13.33 -8.12
N LYS A 59 0.09 12.81 -8.07
CA LYS A 59 0.72 12.04 -9.16
C LYS A 59 0.45 10.54 -9.06
N SER A 60 0.27 10.03 -7.85
CA SER A 60 -0.06 8.62 -7.58
C SER A 60 -1.54 8.52 -7.27
N LYS A 61 -2.24 7.50 -7.76
CA LYS A 61 -3.67 7.29 -7.46
C LYS A 61 -3.97 5.83 -7.23
N THR A 62 -4.61 5.52 -6.10
CA THR A 62 -4.99 4.16 -5.75
C THR A 62 -6.38 4.16 -5.12
N ARG A 63 -7.31 3.36 -5.66
CA ARG A 63 -8.62 3.12 -5.06
C ARG A 63 -8.47 2.05 -3.98
N ILE A 64 -8.92 2.32 -2.76
CA ILE A 64 -8.79 1.38 -1.63
C ILE A 64 -10.12 0.79 -1.14
N THR A 65 -11.25 1.33 -1.59
CA THR A 65 -12.57 0.71 -1.38
C THR A 65 -13.19 0.33 -2.72
N ASN A 66 -13.90 -0.80 -2.75
CA ASN A 66 -14.65 -1.24 -3.92
C ASN A 66 -15.84 -2.08 -3.47
N ARG A 67 -16.84 -1.41 -2.92
CA ARG A 67 -18.05 -2.05 -2.42
C ARG A 67 -19.26 -1.24 -2.84
N SER A 68 -20.41 -1.89 -2.93
CA SER A 68 -21.63 -1.18 -3.26
C SER A 68 -21.93 -0.11 -2.22
N GLY A 69 -22.31 1.08 -2.70
CA GLY A 69 -22.65 2.19 -1.85
C GLY A 69 -21.55 3.22 -1.68
N ARG A 70 -21.81 4.22 -0.83
CA ARG A 70 -20.96 5.40 -0.70
C ARG A 70 -20.04 5.26 0.51
N ASP A 71 -18.77 5.53 0.31
CA ASP A 71 -17.75 5.61 1.37
C ASP A 71 -17.24 7.06 1.51
N GLY A 72 -17.03 7.52 2.75
CA GLY A 72 -16.58 8.89 3.00
C GLY A 72 -16.31 9.25 4.46
N TYR A 73 -16.02 10.54 4.68
CA TYR A 73 -15.57 11.10 5.98
C TYR A 73 -14.40 10.31 6.56
N ILE A 74 -13.27 10.43 5.88
CA ILE A 74 -12.04 9.72 6.21
C ILE A 74 -11.37 10.33 7.44
N ALA A 75 -10.96 9.48 8.39
CA ALA A 75 -10.08 9.83 9.49
C ALA A 75 -8.91 8.84 9.56
N TRP A 76 -7.69 9.35 9.45
CA TRP A 76 -6.46 8.57 9.62
C TRP A 76 -6.20 8.27 11.09
N SER A 77 -5.72 7.06 11.38
CA SER A 77 -5.11 6.80 12.68
C SER A 77 -3.83 7.64 12.83
N PRO A 78 -3.45 8.03 14.06
CA PRO A 78 -2.27 8.88 14.29
C PRO A 78 -0.95 8.30 13.76
N ASP A 79 -0.85 6.97 13.68
CA ASP A 79 0.29 6.24 13.14
C ASP A 79 0.24 6.04 11.61
N GLY A 80 -0.82 6.50 10.94
CA GLY A 80 -1.02 6.38 9.50
C GLY A 80 -1.28 4.96 9.00
N THR A 81 -1.44 3.97 9.88
CA THR A 81 -1.57 2.56 9.44
C THR A 81 -3.01 2.16 9.10
N ARG A 82 -3.99 2.90 9.63
CA ARG A 82 -5.41 2.59 9.51
C ARG A 82 -6.23 3.82 9.11
N ILE A 83 -7.37 3.53 8.53
CA ILE A 83 -8.39 4.50 8.16
C ILE A 83 -9.68 4.13 8.88
N ALA A 84 -10.37 5.13 9.43
CA ALA A 84 -11.78 5.05 9.78
C ALA A 84 -12.59 5.87 8.78
N SER A 85 -13.75 5.37 8.39
CA SER A 85 -14.69 6.07 7.50
C SER A 85 -16.12 5.59 7.76
N TYR A 86 -17.10 6.27 7.20
CA TYR A 86 -18.43 5.70 7.07
C TYR A 86 -18.59 4.96 5.75
N GLY A 87 -19.60 4.11 5.68
CA GLY A 87 -20.26 3.76 4.42
C GLY A 87 -21.57 3.04 4.58
N TYR A 88 -22.20 2.69 3.45
CA TYR A 88 -23.49 2.04 3.44
C TYR A 88 -23.43 0.59 3.95
N TYR A 89 -24.47 0.23 4.69
CA TYR A 89 -24.78 -1.11 5.13
C TYR A 89 -26.29 -1.34 5.05
N ASP A 90 -26.70 -2.60 5.20
CA ASP A 90 -28.11 -2.98 5.35
C ASP A 90 -29.00 -2.48 4.20
N GLY A 91 -28.53 -2.66 2.96
CA GLY A 91 -29.24 -2.25 1.75
C GLY A 91 -29.27 -0.74 1.49
N GLY A 92 -28.35 0.03 2.10
CA GLY A 92 -28.27 1.48 1.94
C GLY A 92 -29.12 2.28 2.93
N ASN A 93 -29.81 1.61 3.86
CA ASN A 93 -30.63 2.25 4.89
C ASN A 93 -29.84 2.64 6.14
N THR A 94 -28.61 2.13 6.28
CA THR A 94 -27.77 2.37 7.46
C THR A 94 -26.40 2.87 7.02
N TRP A 95 -25.93 3.95 7.64
CA TRP A 95 -24.52 4.32 7.59
C TRP A 95 -23.86 3.89 8.88
N SER A 96 -22.73 3.21 8.75
CA SER A 96 -21.95 2.78 9.91
C SER A 96 -20.50 3.18 9.76
N ILE A 97 -19.88 3.40 10.92
CA ILE A 97 -18.44 3.58 11.01
C ILE A 97 -17.77 2.23 10.86
N HIS A 98 -16.69 2.20 10.08
CA HIS A 98 -15.82 1.06 9.94
C HIS A 98 -14.36 1.51 9.92
N THR A 99 -13.46 0.55 10.17
CA THR A 99 -12.02 0.72 10.05
C THR A 99 -11.45 -0.24 9.03
N MET A 100 -10.33 0.12 8.41
CA MET A 100 -9.54 -0.74 7.53
C MET A 100 -8.07 -0.36 7.63
N ASN A 101 -7.19 -1.23 7.15
CA ASN A 101 -5.79 -0.87 6.89
C ASN A 101 -5.74 0.19 5.79
N HIS A 102 -4.65 0.97 5.72
CA HIS A 102 -4.51 2.02 4.72
C HIS A 102 -4.59 1.50 3.26
N ASP A 103 -4.26 0.23 3.02
CA ASP A 103 -4.36 -0.42 1.71
C ASP A 103 -5.77 -0.93 1.38
N GLY A 104 -6.76 -0.69 2.26
CA GLY A 104 -8.13 -1.15 2.12
C GLY A 104 -8.41 -2.56 2.66
N THR A 105 -7.38 -3.28 3.11
CA THR A 105 -7.55 -4.62 3.68
C THR A 105 -8.09 -4.56 5.11
N ASN A 106 -8.51 -5.71 5.66
CA ASN A 106 -8.99 -5.83 7.04
C ASN A 106 -10.16 -4.88 7.40
N LEU A 107 -11.13 -4.75 6.48
CA LEU A 107 -12.33 -3.96 6.69
C LEU A 107 -13.17 -4.53 7.86
N LYS A 108 -13.46 -3.69 8.86
CA LYS A 108 -14.21 -4.03 10.06
C LYS A 108 -15.25 -2.97 10.39
N ARG A 109 -16.54 -3.33 10.37
CA ARG A 109 -17.65 -2.49 10.85
C ARG A 109 -17.58 -2.35 12.38
N LEU A 110 -17.74 -1.12 12.88
CA LEU A 110 -17.70 -0.79 14.32
C LEU A 110 -19.06 -0.43 14.90
N THR A 111 -19.94 0.20 14.11
CA THR A 111 -21.30 0.53 14.55
C THR A 111 -22.35 -0.32 13.82
N HIS A 112 -23.41 -0.71 14.52
CA HIS A 112 -24.39 -1.70 14.04
C HIS A 112 -25.84 -1.27 14.23
N ALA A 113 -26.09 -0.02 14.64
CA ALA A 113 -27.44 0.49 14.83
C ALA A 113 -28.15 0.59 13.47
N LYS A 114 -29.29 -0.08 13.32
CA LYS A 114 -30.07 -0.12 12.07
C LYS A 114 -30.82 1.18 11.83
N ASN A 115 -30.93 1.58 10.56
CA ASN A 115 -31.64 2.79 10.13
C ASN A 115 -31.10 4.06 10.80
N LYS A 116 -29.79 4.10 11.04
CA LYS A 116 -29.07 5.23 11.63
C LYS A 116 -27.99 5.73 10.69
N TRP A 117 -27.54 6.95 10.96
CA TRP A 117 -26.49 7.61 10.20
C TRP A 117 -25.32 7.99 11.11
N ASP A 118 -24.39 7.05 11.27
CA ASP A 118 -23.11 7.35 11.92
C ASP A 118 -22.11 7.81 10.84
N SER A 119 -21.56 9.03 10.98
CA SER A 119 -20.84 9.66 9.85
C SER A 119 -19.56 10.44 10.17
N SER A 120 -19.17 10.56 11.43
CA SER A 120 -18.03 11.42 11.81
C SER A 120 -17.04 10.64 12.68
N PRO A 121 -16.30 9.68 12.09
CA PRO A 121 -15.28 8.97 12.84
C PRO A 121 -14.13 9.90 13.20
N ALA A 122 -13.53 9.66 14.36
CA ALA A 122 -12.28 10.28 14.76
C ALA A 122 -11.48 9.25 15.55
N TRP A 123 -10.16 9.35 15.46
CA TRP A 123 -9.27 8.56 16.28
C TRP A 123 -8.87 9.36 17.52
N SER A 124 -8.76 8.66 18.64
CA SER A 124 -8.05 9.14 19.81
C SER A 124 -6.59 9.50 19.47
N PRO A 125 -5.97 10.46 20.18
CA PRO A 125 -4.60 10.88 19.90
C PRO A 125 -3.55 9.77 19.98
N ASP A 126 -3.83 8.72 20.78
CA ASP A 126 -2.97 7.54 20.92
C ASP A 126 -3.31 6.40 19.94
N GLY A 127 -4.33 6.58 19.10
CA GLY A 127 -4.76 5.63 18.07
C GLY A 127 -5.39 4.34 18.60
N LYS A 128 -5.66 4.23 19.91
CA LYS A 128 -6.21 3.00 20.50
C LYS A 128 -7.73 2.89 20.40
N LYS A 129 -8.40 4.01 20.14
CA LYS A 129 -9.86 4.14 19.99
C LYS A 129 -10.21 5.04 18.82
#